data_AF-A0A438K9N8-F1
#
_entry.id   AF-A0A438K9N8-F1
#
_cell.length_a   1.000
_cell.length_b   1.000
_cell.length_c   1.000
_cell.angle_alpha   90.00
_cell.angle_beta   90.00
_cell.angle_gamma   90.00
#
_symmetry.space_group_name_H-M   'P 1'
#
loop_
_entity.id
_entity.type
_entity.pdbx_description
1 polymer ?
#
loop_
_entity_poly.entity_id
_entity_poly.type
_entity_poly.pdbx_seq_one_letter_code
_entity_poly.pdbx_strand_id
1 'polypeptide(L)'
;MPILTRKLQLHGYTRSHGRGQAGWQKKLCGEEGCKRCGNLDIDEPCIGKTDCSVCHSSNGVLCRACLKVRYGEEMDEVRANKNWMCPHCIEEKGINPKWICNSSFCLKKRRMAPTGIAIFRAREMGYKSVHISSWMSSNRHRTEEDEGIHAENVDVLWKSM
;
A
#
# COMPACT_ATOMS: atom_id res chain seq x y z
N MET A 1 -6.13 3.05 65.69
CA MET A 1 -5.68 4.31 65.07
C MET A 1 -4.85 3.97 63.85
N PRO A 2 -5.38 4.12 62.62
CA PRO A 2 -4.74 3.69 61.39
C PRO A 2 -3.76 4.75 60.87
N ILE A 3 -2.56 4.32 60.44
CA ILE A 3 -1.64 5.17 59.70
C ILE A 3 -2.00 5.06 58.22
N LEU A 4 -2.65 6.11 57.72
CA LEU A 4 -2.86 6.38 56.29
C LEU A 4 -1.51 6.69 55.63
N THR A 5 -1.12 5.90 54.63
CA THR A 5 -0.25 6.40 53.57
C THR A 5 -0.91 6.11 52.21
N ARG A 6 -1.06 7.21 51.47
CA ARG A 6 -1.83 7.37 50.24
C ARG A 6 -1.36 6.42 49.14
N LYS A 7 -2.32 5.73 48.52
CA LYS A 7 -2.19 5.13 47.19
C LYS A 7 -1.81 6.23 46.18
N LEU A 8 -0.60 6.17 45.64
CA LEU A 8 -0.26 6.85 44.40
C LEU A 8 -0.95 6.08 43.26
N GLN A 9 -1.97 6.70 42.70
CA GLN A 9 -2.68 6.22 41.52
C GLN A 9 -1.76 6.39 40.31
N LEU A 10 -0.92 5.38 40.03
CA LEU A 10 -0.28 5.25 38.73
C LEU A 10 -1.40 4.94 37.72
N HIS A 11 -1.78 5.95 36.94
CA HIS A 11 -2.68 5.78 35.81
C HIS A 11 -2.08 4.73 34.88
N GLY A 12 -2.78 3.61 34.75
CA GLY A 12 -2.36 2.48 33.95
C GLY A 12 -2.23 2.86 32.49
N TYR A 13 -1.00 2.84 31.98
CA TYR A 13 -0.74 2.71 30.55
C TYR A 13 -1.04 1.25 30.17
N THR A 14 -2.30 0.94 29.87
CA THR A 14 -2.66 -0.34 29.27
C THR A 14 -2.19 -0.33 27.82
N ARG A 15 -0.95 -0.81 27.62
CA ARG A 15 -0.39 -1.18 26.33
C ARG A 15 -1.20 -2.35 25.78
N SER A 16 -2.33 -2.06 25.12
CA SER A 16 -3.14 -3.07 24.45
C SER A 16 -2.35 -3.63 23.28
N HIS A 17 -1.71 -4.78 23.51
CA HIS A 17 -1.31 -5.70 22.45
C HIS A 17 -2.58 -6.27 21.81
N GLY A 18 -3.20 -5.46 20.95
CA GLY A 18 -4.31 -5.88 20.11
C GLY A 18 -3.80 -6.65 18.90
N ARG A 19 -3.67 -7.97 19.02
CA ARG A 19 -3.83 -8.87 17.87
C ARG A 19 -5.29 -8.74 17.40
N GLY A 20 -5.56 -7.75 16.54
CA GLY A 20 -6.88 -7.39 16.07
C GLY A 20 -6.99 -7.37 14.55
N GLN A 21 -7.52 -8.45 14.00
CA GLN A 21 -8.39 -8.49 12.81
C GLN A 21 -7.91 -7.72 11.55
N ALA A 22 -7.12 -8.39 10.70
CA ALA A 22 -6.82 -7.98 9.33
C ALA A 22 -8.04 -7.99 8.35
N GLY A 23 -9.27 -8.07 8.86
CA GLY A 23 -10.52 -8.16 8.09
C GLY A 23 -11.29 -6.84 7.93
N TRP A 24 -11.16 -5.88 8.85
CA TRP A 24 -11.98 -4.66 8.86
C TRP A 24 -11.50 -3.55 7.92
N GLN A 25 -10.20 -3.51 7.61
CA GLN A 25 -9.62 -2.50 6.70
C GLN A 25 -10.20 -2.56 5.27
N LYS A 26 -10.84 -3.67 4.88
CA LYS A 26 -11.42 -3.83 3.53
C LYS A 26 -12.84 -3.29 3.40
N LYS A 27 -13.67 -3.32 4.45
CA LYS A 27 -15.09 -2.90 4.34
C LYS A 27 -15.28 -1.40 4.54
N LEU A 28 -14.72 -0.84 5.61
CA LEU A 28 -14.87 0.59 5.93
C LEU A 28 -13.58 1.36 5.65
N CYS A 29 -13.67 2.68 5.46
CA CYS A 29 -12.50 3.51 5.17
C CYS A 29 -11.90 4.20 6.41
N GLY A 30 -12.66 4.29 7.51
CA GLY A 30 -12.19 4.90 8.76
C GLY A 30 -12.07 6.42 8.73
N GLU A 31 -12.60 7.09 7.69
CA GLU A 31 -12.62 8.55 7.59
C GLU A 31 -13.83 9.11 8.33
N GLU A 32 -13.61 10.18 9.10
CA GLU A 32 -14.68 10.93 9.76
C GLU A 32 -15.60 11.58 8.70
N GLY A 33 -16.91 11.54 8.94
CA GLY A 33 -17.90 12.10 8.00
C GLY A 33 -18.14 11.27 6.73
N CYS A 34 -17.53 10.10 6.57
CA CYS A 34 -17.84 9.20 5.46
C CYS A 34 -19.24 8.62 5.60
N LYS A 35 -20.25 9.18 4.91
CA LYS A 35 -21.63 8.67 4.96
C LYS A 35 -21.73 7.20 4.58
N ARG A 36 -21.05 6.78 3.51
CA ARG A 36 -21.00 5.38 3.06
C ARG A 36 -20.58 4.43 4.18
N CYS A 37 -19.50 4.75 4.87
CA CYS A 37 -18.92 3.86 5.87
C CYS A 37 -19.53 4.06 7.26
N GLY A 38 -19.92 5.28 7.62
CA GLY A 38 -20.52 5.62 8.91
C GLY A 38 -21.96 5.14 9.02
N ASN A 39 -22.75 5.28 7.95
CA ASN A 39 -24.15 4.88 7.91
C ASN A 39 -24.37 3.50 7.26
N LEU A 40 -23.29 2.85 6.78
CA LEU A 40 -23.34 1.59 6.02
C LEU A 40 -24.18 1.68 4.72
N ASP A 41 -24.35 2.88 4.18
CA ASP A 41 -25.05 3.13 2.94
C ASP A 41 -24.14 2.83 1.74
N ILE A 42 -24.42 1.78 0.97
CA ILE A 42 -23.56 1.34 -0.14
C ILE A 42 -23.67 2.22 -1.39
N ASP A 43 -24.71 3.04 -1.48
CA ASP A 43 -24.98 3.90 -2.63
C ASP A 43 -24.24 5.24 -2.51
N GLU A 44 -23.93 5.66 -1.28
CA GLU A 44 -23.08 6.81 -1.02
C GLU A 44 -21.61 6.58 -1.46
N PRO A 45 -20.92 7.61 -1.99
CA PRO A 45 -19.52 7.51 -2.35
C PRO A 45 -18.62 7.38 -1.12
N CYS A 46 -17.61 6.51 -1.21
CA CYS A 46 -16.60 6.41 -0.17
C CYS A 46 -15.62 7.58 -0.27
N ILE A 47 -15.35 8.28 0.85
CA ILE A 47 -14.39 9.39 0.84
C ILE A 47 -12.94 8.98 1.12
N GLY A 48 -12.74 7.78 1.70
CA GLY A 48 -11.41 7.28 2.09
C GLY A 48 -10.89 6.12 1.24
N LYS A 49 -11.56 5.83 0.12
CA LYS A 49 -11.15 4.80 -0.82
C LYS A 49 -11.25 5.32 -2.25
N THR A 50 -10.31 4.91 -3.08
CA THR A 50 -10.36 5.17 -4.52
C THR A 50 -11.45 4.34 -5.18
N ASP A 51 -11.92 4.80 -6.33
CA ASP A 51 -12.73 4.05 -7.26
C ASP A 51 -12.17 4.26 -8.66
N CYS A 52 -11.94 3.16 -9.39
CA CYS A 52 -11.30 3.21 -10.70
C CYS A 52 -12.35 3.47 -11.77
N SER A 53 -12.16 4.52 -12.57
CA SER A 53 -13.04 4.91 -13.68
C SER A 53 -13.22 3.84 -14.78
N VAL A 54 -12.41 2.77 -14.77
CA VAL A 54 -12.44 1.72 -15.78
C VAL A 54 -13.03 0.43 -15.24
N CYS A 55 -12.49 -0.09 -14.12
CA CYS A 55 -12.89 -1.42 -13.67
C CYS A 55 -13.99 -1.42 -12.60
N HIS A 56 -14.17 -0.32 -11.85
CA HIS A 56 -15.07 -0.25 -10.69
C HIS A 56 -15.05 -1.51 -9.80
N SER A 57 -13.87 -2.15 -9.70
CA SER A 57 -13.69 -3.46 -9.05
C SER A 57 -12.76 -3.35 -7.86
N SER A 58 -12.63 -4.44 -7.10
CA SER A 58 -11.75 -4.49 -5.93
C SER A 58 -10.28 -4.16 -6.22
N ASN A 59 -9.81 -4.36 -7.46
CA ASN A 59 -8.47 -3.94 -7.88
C ASN A 59 -8.28 -2.42 -7.89
N GLY A 60 -9.37 -1.67 -8.12
CA GLY A 60 -9.41 -0.21 -8.15
C GLY A 60 -9.64 0.47 -6.80
N VAL A 61 -9.87 -0.32 -5.74
CA VAL A 61 -10.20 0.18 -4.40
C VAL A 61 -8.98 0.15 -3.50
N LEU A 62 -8.37 1.31 -3.29
CA LEU A 62 -7.21 1.53 -2.43
C LEU A 62 -7.59 2.50 -1.31
N CYS A 63 -7.19 2.21 -0.07
CA CYS A 63 -7.28 3.20 1.02
C CYS A 63 -6.16 4.24 0.91
N ARG A 64 -6.31 5.37 1.61
CA ARG A 64 -5.33 6.48 1.64
C ARG A 64 -3.90 6.01 1.90
N ALA A 65 -3.70 5.16 2.90
CA ALA A 65 -2.37 4.63 3.24
C ALA A 65 -1.78 3.76 2.13
N CYS A 66 -2.60 2.89 1.52
CA CYS A 66 -2.14 2.02 0.43
C CYS A 66 -1.80 2.80 -0.83
N LEU A 67 -2.63 3.78 -1.19
CA LEU A 67 -2.39 4.66 -2.34
C LEU A 67 -1.05 5.40 -2.18
N LYS A 68 -0.88 6.08 -1.04
CA LYS A 68 0.33 6.85 -0.73
C LYS A 68 1.58 6.00 -0.68
N VAL A 69 1.56 4.91 0.08
CA VAL A 69 2.76 4.07 0.27
C VAL A 69 3.11 3.27 -0.98
N ARG A 70 2.13 2.81 -1.77
CA ARG A 70 2.40 1.95 -2.93
C ARG A 70 2.68 2.72 -4.21
N TYR A 71 2.05 3.87 -4.38
CA TYR A 71 2.05 4.62 -5.63
C TYR A 71 2.45 6.08 -5.46
N GLY A 72 2.51 6.58 -4.22
CA GLY A 72 2.91 7.97 -3.95
C GLY A 72 1.82 9.00 -4.25
N GLU A 73 0.59 8.58 -4.53
CA GLU A 73 -0.52 9.48 -4.85
C GLU A 73 -1.31 9.88 -3.58
N GLU A 74 -1.89 11.08 -3.60
CA GLU A 74 -2.76 11.57 -2.53
C GLU A 74 -4.24 11.31 -2.86
N MET A 75 -5.02 10.87 -1.87
CA MET A 75 -6.41 10.45 -2.06
C MET A 75 -7.29 11.57 -2.63
N ASP A 76 -7.08 12.80 -2.17
CA ASP A 76 -7.95 13.91 -2.53
C ASP A 76 -7.73 14.34 -3.99
N GLU A 77 -6.49 14.29 -4.48
CA GLU A 77 -6.15 14.49 -5.90
C GLU A 77 -6.75 13.40 -6.78
N VAL A 78 -6.59 12.14 -6.37
CA VAL A 78 -7.15 10.98 -7.10
C VAL A 78 -8.68 11.05 -7.18
N ARG A 79 -9.36 11.44 -6.11
CA ARG A 79 -10.84 11.55 -6.08
C ARG A 79 -11.38 12.75 -6.88
N ALA A 80 -10.59 13.82 -6.98
CA ALA A 80 -10.90 14.96 -7.84
C ALA A 80 -10.81 14.56 -9.33
N ASN A 81 -9.90 13.65 -9.68
CA ASN A 81 -9.77 13.13 -11.04
C ASN A 81 -10.78 12.01 -11.36
N LYS A 82 -11.88 12.36 -12.06
CA LYS A 82 -12.90 11.38 -12.48
C LYS A 82 -12.42 10.35 -13.50
N ASN A 83 -11.28 10.60 -14.14
CA ASN A 83 -10.66 9.69 -15.11
C ASN A 83 -9.50 8.90 -14.48
N TRP A 84 -9.34 8.94 -13.15
CA TRP A 84 -8.27 8.17 -12.51
C TRP A 84 -8.44 6.67 -12.80
N MET A 85 -7.35 6.06 -13.24
CA MET A 85 -7.28 4.64 -13.53
C MET A 85 -6.37 3.97 -12.51
N CYS A 86 -6.81 2.83 -11.99
CA CYS A 86 -5.99 2.11 -11.04
C CYS A 86 -4.74 1.52 -11.70
N PRO A 87 -3.69 1.26 -10.91
CA PRO A 87 -2.45 0.68 -11.41
C PRO A 87 -2.62 -0.67 -12.11
N HIS A 88 -3.65 -1.46 -11.76
CA HIS A 88 -3.97 -2.69 -12.47
C HIS A 88 -4.44 -2.41 -13.90
N CYS A 89 -5.37 -1.48 -14.10
CA CYS A 89 -5.90 -1.16 -15.42
C CYS A 89 -4.86 -0.46 -16.31
N ILE A 90 -4.05 0.43 -15.74
CA ILE A 90 -2.96 1.08 -16.49
C ILE A 90 -1.95 0.04 -16.98
N GLU A 91 -1.58 -0.90 -16.11
CA GLU A 91 -0.66 -1.99 -16.46
C GLU A 91 -1.25 -2.93 -17.52
N GLU A 92 -2.48 -3.40 -17.31
CA GLU A 92 -3.18 -4.33 -18.21
C GLU A 92 -3.38 -3.75 -19.62
N LYS A 93 -3.65 -2.43 -19.70
CA LYS A 93 -3.77 -1.71 -20.97
C LYS A 93 -2.42 -1.30 -21.57
N GLY A 94 -1.31 -1.47 -20.86
CA GLY A 94 0.02 -1.04 -21.31
C GLY A 94 0.18 0.47 -21.50
N ILE A 95 -0.64 1.29 -20.82
CA ILE A 95 -0.65 2.75 -21.02
C ILE A 95 0.62 3.40 -20.49
N ASN A 96 1.14 2.91 -19.37
CA ASN A 96 2.38 3.40 -18.79
C ASN A 96 3.21 2.21 -18.25
N PRO A 97 4.33 1.86 -18.90
CA PRO A 97 5.15 0.70 -18.51
C PRO A 97 5.85 0.88 -17.16
N LYS A 98 5.96 2.13 -16.67
CA LYS A 98 6.52 2.45 -15.34
C LYS A 98 5.45 2.41 -14.25
N TRP A 99 4.22 2.03 -14.56
CA TRP A 99 3.09 2.05 -13.64
C TRP A 99 2.45 0.67 -13.54
N ILE A 100 3.06 -0.19 -12.72
CA ILE A 100 2.60 -1.57 -12.52
C ILE A 100 1.80 -1.72 -11.23
N CYS A 101 0.94 -2.73 -11.19
CA CYS A 101 0.19 -3.07 -10.00
C CYS A 101 1.12 -3.69 -8.93
N ASN A 102 1.22 -2.97 -7.81
CA ASN A 102 1.95 -3.35 -6.60
C ASN A 102 1.05 -4.08 -5.59
N SER A 103 -0.01 -4.76 -6.03
CA SER A 103 -0.75 -5.66 -5.15
C SER A 103 0.11 -6.91 -4.87
N SER A 104 -0.02 -7.47 -3.66
CA SER A 104 0.72 -8.70 -3.31
C SER A 104 0.43 -9.85 -4.29
N PHE A 105 -0.79 -9.91 -4.85
CA PHE A 105 -1.17 -10.90 -5.85
C PHE A 105 -0.40 -10.72 -7.16
N CYS A 106 -0.37 -9.49 -7.69
CA CYS A 106 0.33 -9.18 -8.93
C CYS A 106 1.86 -9.37 -8.79
N LEU A 107 2.44 -8.95 -7.66
CA LEU A 107 3.87 -9.16 -7.38
C LEU A 107 4.22 -10.65 -7.23
N LYS A 108 3.38 -11.44 -6.55
CA LYS A 108 3.59 -12.89 -6.44
C LYS A 108 3.54 -13.57 -7.81
N LYS A 109 2.62 -13.17 -8.69
CA LYS A 109 2.54 -13.68 -10.08
C LYS A 109 3.82 -13.40 -10.87
N ARG A 110 4.52 -12.31 -10.57
CA ARG A 110 5.81 -11.93 -11.16
C ARG A 110 7.03 -12.48 -10.42
N ARG A 111 6.83 -13.32 -9.39
CA ARG A 111 7.90 -13.83 -8.51
C ARG A 111 8.72 -12.71 -7.83
N MET A 112 8.06 -11.57 -7.57
CA MET A 112 8.66 -10.44 -6.87
C MET A 112 8.31 -10.46 -5.38
N ALA A 113 9.15 -9.82 -4.56
CA ALA A 113 8.88 -9.65 -3.14
C ALA A 113 7.52 -8.95 -2.92
N PRO A 114 6.67 -9.43 -1.99
CA PRO A 114 5.38 -8.81 -1.72
C PRO A 114 5.55 -7.40 -1.15
N THR A 115 4.55 -6.56 -1.39
CA THR A 115 4.56 -5.13 -1.08
C THR A 115 4.89 -4.84 0.38
N GLY A 116 4.43 -5.67 1.31
CA GLY A 116 4.69 -5.50 2.74
C GLY A 116 6.18 -5.39 3.05
N ILE A 117 6.98 -6.34 2.55
CA ILE A 117 8.44 -6.37 2.75
C ILE A 117 9.11 -5.23 1.97
N ALA A 118 8.64 -4.96 0.74
CA ALA A 118 9.16 -3.89 -0.09
C ALA A 118 9.05 -2.51 0.58
N ILE A 119 7.97 -2.25 1.32
CA ILE A 119 7.72 -0.97 2.01
C ILE A 119 8.75 -0.71 3.11
N PHE A 120 9.08 -1.72 3.91
CA PHE A 120 10.08 -1.58 4.97
C PHE A 120 11.45 -1.22 4.38
N ARG A 121 11.89 -2.00 3.38
CA ARG A 121 13.16 -1.75 2.69
C ARG A 121 13.21 -0.37 2.02
N ALA A 122 12.12 0.02 1.36
CA ALA A 122 12.05 1.33 0.71
C ALA A 122 12.22 2.47 1.72
N ARG A 123 11.63 2.36 2.91
CA ARG A 123 11.76 3.35 3.97
C ARG A 123 13.17 3.39 4.56
N GLU A 124 13.81 2.24 4.76
CA GLU A 124 15.22 2.18 5.21
C GLU A 124 16.16 2.89 4.23
N MET A 125 15.87 2.81 2.93
CA MET A 125 16.61 3.51 1.88
C MET A 125 16.17 4.98 1.67
N GLY A 126 15.24 5.49 2.48
CA GLY A 126 14.76 6.88 2.41
C GLY A 126 13.68 7.17 1.35
N TYR A 127 13.14 6.15 0.68
CA TYR A 127 12.05 6.33 -0.29
C TYR A 127 10.70 6.56 0.40
N LYS A 128 9.91 7.47 -0.17
CA LYS A 128 8.56 7.81 0.32
C LYS A 128 7.48 6.81 -0.09
N SER A 129 7.71 6.05 -1.16
CA SER A 129 6.80 5.02 -1.67
C SER A 129 7.57 3.87 -2.34
N VAL A 130 6.91 2.73 -2.53
CA VAL A 130 7.43 1.60 -3.31
C VAL A 130 7.05 1.67 -4.79
N HIS A 131 6.72 2.87 -5.28
CA HIS A 131 6.36 3.05 -6.68
C HIS A 131 7.49 2.55 -7.58
N ILE A 132 7.13 1.75 -8.59
CA ILE A 132 8.04 0.77 -9.19
C ILE A 132 9.28 1.41 -9.83
N SER A 133 9.14 2.62 -10.39
CA SER A 133 10.25 3.35 -11.01
C SER A 133 11.37 3.68 -10.02
N SER A 134 11.04 3.83 -8.74
CA SER A 134 11.99 4.14 -7.68
C SER A 134 12.55 2.89 -6.99
N TRP A 135 11.81 1.78 -6.99
CA TRP A 135 12.17 0.56 -6.24
C TRP A 135 12.88 -0.50 -7.09
N MET A 136 12.51 -0.67 -8.38
CA MET A 136 13.16 -1.64 -9.27
C MET A 136 14.62 -1.29 -9.59
N SER A 137 14.95 0.00 -9.64
CA SER A 137 16.32 0.46 -9.88
C SER A 137 17.29 0.08 -8.76
N SER A 138 16.80 -0.02 -7.52
CA SER A 138 17.62 -0.28 -6.33
C SER A 138 17.61 -1.74 -5.86
N ASN A 139 16.74 -2.60 -6.41
CA ASN A 139 16.59 -4.00 -6.02
C ASN A 139 16.85 -5.03 -7.13
N ARG A 140 17.50 -4.64 -8.25
CA ARG A 140 18.00 -5.59 -9.26
C ARG A 140 19.19 -6.44 -8.77
N HIS A 141 19.69 -6.18 -7.57
CA HIS A 141 20.81 -6.89 -6.94
C HIS A 141 20.41 -7.91 -5.86
N ARG A 142 19.16 -8.39 -5.80
CA ARG A 142 18.83 -9.42 -4.79
C ARG A 142 17.74 -10.39 -5.21
N THR A 143 18.12 -11.28 -6.12
CA THR A 143 17.58 -12.64 -6.17
C THR A 143 18.72 -13.63 -6.38
N GLU A 144 19.79 -13.57 -5.57
CA GLU A 144 20.93 -14.50 -5.64
C GLU A 144 21.60 -14.73 -4.25
N GLU A 145 20.83 -14.83 -3.16
CA GLU A 145 21.39 -15.33 -1.88
C GLU A 145 20.72 -16.62 -1.38
N ASP A 146 19.68 -17.13 -2.05
CA ASP A 146 19.16 -18.47 -1.81
C ASP A 146 19.28 -19.29 -3.10
N GLU A 147 20.37 -20.06 -3.16
CA GLU A 147 20.75 -21.10 -4.14
C GLU A 147 21.37 -20.63 -5.46
N GLY A 148 22.71 -20.74 -5.50
CA GLY A 148 23.56 -20.27 -6.57
C GLY A 148 23.41 -21.00 -7.91
N ILE A 149 23.73 -20.27 -8.98
CA ILE A 149 24.39 -20.68 -10.23
C ILE A 149 24.64 -19.39 -11.03
N HIS A 150 25.88 -19.18 -11.48
CA HIS A 150 26.34 -18.05 -12.29
C HIS A 150 25.50 -17.86 -13.57
N ALA A 151 25.13 -16.62 -13.90
CA ALA A 151 24.73 -16.26 -15.26
C ALA A 151 25.24 -14.86 -15.62
N GLU A 152 26.31 -14.86 -16.39
CA GLU A 152 26.94 -13.72 -17.03
C GLU A 152 26.06 -13.04 -18.10
N ASN A 153 26.22 -11.71 -18.21
CA ASN A 153 25.93 -10.85 -19.36
C ASN A 153 24.46 -10.59 -19.76
N VAL A 154 23.82 -9.57 -19.17
CA VAL A 154 22.70 -8.86 -19.84
C VAL A 154 22.76 -7.34 -19.58
N ASP A 155 23.84 -6.71 -20.02
CA ASP A 155 24.10 -5.27 -19.82
C ASP A 155 23.80 -4.38 -21.05
N VAL A 156 23.06 -4.87 -22.05
CA VAL A 156 23.02 -4.20 -23.38
C VAL A 156 21.66 -3.61 -23.78
N LEU A 157 20.60 -3.73 -22.99
CA LEU A 157 19.23 -3.42 -23.49
C LEU A 157 18.52 -2.18 -22.95
N TRP A 158 19.13 -1.33 -22.12
CA TRP A 158 18.41 -0.13 -21.65
C TRP A 158 19.22 1.18 -21.58
N LYS A 159 20.37 1.29 -22.24
CA LYS A 159 21.09 2.58 -22.35
C LYS A 159 20.51 3.54 -23.41
N SER A 160 19.28 3.34 -23.90
CA SER A 160 18.72 4.15 -24.99
C SER A 160 17.26 4.59 -24.82
N MET A 161 16.72 4.67 -23.60
CA MET A 161 15.35 5.19 -23.37
C MET A 161 15.22 6.05 -22.10
#